data_AF-A0A9R0HQW3-F1
#
_entry.id   AF-A0A9R0HQW3-F1
#
_cell.length_a   1.000
_cell.length_b   1.000
_cell.length_c   1.000
_cell.angle_alpha   90.00
_cell.angle_beta   90.00
_cell.angle_gamma   90.00
#
_symmetry.space_group_name_H-M   'P 1'
#
loop_
_entity.id
_entity.type
_entity.pdbx_description
1 polymer ?
#
loop_
_entity_poly.entity_id
_entity_poly.type
_entity_poly.pdbx_seq_one_letter_code
_entity_poly.pdbx_strand_id
1 'polypeptide(L)'
;MLAMSPLLCPTLGWEYPLELGIDQDFGNFDFDSIYVANFTSSQAQGNQEINDHVKQSESPQGTSSTDQFDDNPVLAKKISHNASERDRRKKINNMYSSLRALLPATDKRKKLSIPMTVGRVLEYIPELQKEVEKLTHKKEVFLSKMSALQGNAGEFIQEQRQNKSITKDTTSCSISTNKLGDKEMVIQVSTFERISISEVLLLLEKNGYLVIDVSSFQSFGGRTFYNIHLWTEGTQGSYNVNFEKLNEVLLSSLQEQKQKQMQMQMYS
;
A
#
# COMPACT_ATOMS: atom_id res chain seq x y z
N MET A 1 45.04 -32.09 -51.45
CA MET A 1 44.95 -30.68 -51.04
C MET A 1 43.48 -30.34 -50.90
N LEU A 2 42.99 -30.20 -49.67
CA LEU A 2 41.64 -29.73 -49.35
C LEU A 2 41.81 -28.50 -48.47
N ALA A 3 41.47 -27.33 -49.03
CA ALA A 3 41.47 -26.07 -48.32
C ALA A 3 40.18 -25.96 -47.50
N MET A 4 40.31 -25.77 -46.19
CA MET A 4 39.19 -25.45 -45.30
C MET A 4 39.04 -23.93 -45.24
N SER A 5 37.85 -23.44 -45.62
CA SER A 5 37.44 -22.06 -45.42
C SER A 5 37.09 -21.80 -43.94
N PRO A 6 37.35 -20.59 -43.40
CA PRO A 6 37.04 -20.26 -42.01
C PRO A 6 35.56 -19.90 -41.80
N LEU A 7 35.02 -20.33 -40.66
CA LEU A 7 33.70 -19.97 -40.15
C LEU A 7 33.66 -18.47 -39.77
N LEU A 8 32.79 -17.72 -40.45
CA LEU A 8 32.40 -16.37 -40.07
C LEU A 8 31.40 -16.44 -38.92
N CYS A 9 31.77 -15.94 -37.74
CA CYS A 9 30.82 -15.62 -36.67
C CYS A 9 30.21 -14.24 -36.97
N PRO A 10 28.88 -14.08 -37.07
CA PRO A 10 28.27 -12.75 -37.07
C PRO A 10 28.23 -12.23 -35.64
N THR A 11 28.95 -11.14 -35.40
CA THR A 11 28.77 -10.26 -34.24
C THR A 11 27.38 -9.63 -34.33
N LEU A 12 26.41 -10.12 -33.55
CA LEU A 12 25.20 -9.35 -33.26
C LEU A 12 25.60 -8.19 -32.34
N GLY A 13 25.72 -7.01 -32.96
CA GLY A 13 25.84 -5.74 -32.26
C GLY A 13 24.56 -5.46 -31.49
N TRP A 14 24.68 -5.36 -30.17
CA TRP A 14 23.68 -4.73 -29.32
C TRP A 14 23.99 -3.23 -29.29
N GLU A 15 23.44 -2.47 -30.22
CA GLU A 15 23.37 -1.02 -30.09
C GLU A 15 22.15 -0.69 -29.21
N TYR A 16 22.41 -0.31 -27.96
CA TYR A 16 21.42 0.36 -27.12
C TYR A 16 21.50 1.87 -27.40
N PRO A 17 20.39 2.54 -27.74
CA PRO A 17 20.36 3.99 -27.78
C PRO A 17 20.42 4.53 -26.34
N LEU A 18 21.59 5.03 -25.94
CA LEU A 18 21.75 5.83 -24.72
C LEU A 18 21.58 7.30 -25.10
N GLU A 19 20.36 7.82 -25.03
CA GLU A 19 20.14 9.25 -24.78
C GLU A 19 18.93 9.41 -23.86
N LEU A 20 19.19 9.48 -22.56
CA LEU A 20 18.29 10.14 -21.63
C LEU A 20 19.14 11.07 -20.76
N GLY A 21 18.96 12.37 -20.98
CA GLY A 21 19.63 13.43 -20.24
C GLY A 21 19.46 13.22 -18.74
N ILE A 22 20.60 13.18 -18.05
CA ILE A 22 20.68 13.02 -16.60
C ILE A 22 20.64 14.42 -16.02
N ASP A 23 19.46 14.89 -15.63
CA ASP A 23 19.31 16.04 -14.73
C ASP A 23 18.12 15.76 -13.81
N GLN A 24 18.30 14.82 -12.89
CA GLN A 24 17.64 14.87 -11.59
C GLN A 24 18.41 14.04 -10.57
N ASP A 25 18.82 14.73 -9.52
CA ASP A 25 19.57 14.28 -8.36
C ASP A 25 18.87 13.13 -7.63
N PHE A 26 19.17 11.89 -8.03
CA PHE A 26 18.83 10.71 -7.24
C PHE A 26 19.91 10.51 -6.18
N GLY A 27 19.73 11.24 -5.07
CA GLY A 27 20.54 11.07 -3.88
C GLY A 27 20.63 9.61 -3.46
N ASN A 28 21.86 9.07 -3.50
CA ASN A 28 22.40 7.94 -2.77
C ASN A 28 21.38 6.92 -2.22
N PHE A 29 20.83 6.07 -3.09
CA PHE A 29 20.14 4.85 -2.65
C PHE A 29 21.19 3.82 -2.24
N ASP A 30 21.32 3.59 -0.93
CA ASP A 30 22.16 2.54 -0.36
C ASP A 30 21.56 1.16 -0.67
N PHE A 31 21.95 0.62 -1.83
CA PHE A 31 21.52 -0.67 -2.33
C PHE A 31 21.89 -1.81 -1.36
N ASP A 32 22.96 -1.65 -0.57
CA ASP A 32 23.43 -2.69 0.36
C ASP A 32 22.47 -2.87 1.55
N SER A 33 21.82 -1.80 2.02
CA SER A 33 20.84 -1.89 3.12
C SER A 33 19.58 -2.70 2.75
N ILE A 34 19.13 -2.59 1.50
CA ILE A 34 18.00 -3.39 0.97
C ILE A 34 18.39 -4.87 0.84
N TYR A 35 19.64 -5.16 0.49
CA TYR A 35 20.14 -6.54 0.44
C TYR A 35 20.14 -7.19 1.83
N VAL A 36 20.58 -6.49 2.87
CA VAL A 36 20.64 -7.03 4.25
C VAL A 36 19.26 -7.23 4.87
N ALA A 37 18.31 -6.30 4.67
CA ALA A 37 16.96 -6.43 5.23
C ALA A 37 16.20 -7.66 4.68
N ASN A 38 16.41 -7.99 3.41
CA ASN A 38 15.80 -9.17 2.77
C ASN A 38 16.42 -10.51 3.21
N PHE A 39 17.66 -10.50 3.73
CA PHE A 39 18.34 -11.67 4.29
C PHE A 39 17.62 -12.22 5.53
N THR A 40 17.08 -11.35 6.38
CA THR A 40 16.42 -11.76 7.64
C THR A 40 15.05 -12.37 7.40
N SER A 41 14.31 -11.88 6.41
CA SER A 41 12.95 -12.37 6.11
C SER A 41 12.95 -13.74 5.40
N SER A 42 13.97 -14.02 4.57
CA SER A 42 14.05 -15.28 3.82
C SER A 42 14.58 -16.47 4.63
N GLN A 43 15.29 -16.24 5.74
CA GLN A 43 15.76 -17.33 6.62
C GLN A 43 14.66 -17.89 7.54
N ALA A 44 13.52 -17.21 7.71
CA ALA A 44 12.46 -17.67 8.62
C ALA A 44 11.59 -18.83 8.08
N GLN A 45 11.75 -19.27 6.83
CA GLN A 45 10.93 -20.33 6.23
C GLN A 45 11.71 -21.53 5.67
N GLY A 46 12.95 -21.74 6.11
CA GLY A 46 13.81 -22.76 5.51
C GLY A 46 14.73 -23.52 6.46
N ASN A 47 14.33 -23.79 7.70
CA ASN A 47 15.06 -24.74 8.55
C ASN A 47 14.70 -26.17 8.15
N GLN A 48 15.35 -26.67 7.10
CA GLN A 48 15.63 -28.09 6.97
C GLN A 48 17.12 -28.29 7.26
N GLU A 49 17.40 -28.76 8.48
CA GLU A 49 18.67 -29.38 8.83
C GLU A 49 18.98 -30.47 7.80
N ILE A 50 19.98 -30.24 6.96
CA ILE A 50 20.62 -31.30 6.19
C ILE A 50 21.94 -31.57 6.89
N ASN A 51 21.92 -32.61 7.72
CA ASN A 51 23.10 -33.26 8.25
C ASN A 51 24.05 -33.60 7.09
N ASP A 52 25.27 -33.05 7.14
CA ASP A 52 26.38 -33.41 6.25
C ASP A 52 26.84 -34.84 6.59
N HIS A 53 26.13 -35.84 6.04
CA HIS A 53 26.69 -37.18 5.94
C HIS A 53 27.38 -37.31 4.57
N VAL A 54 28.69 -37.08 4.60
CA VAL A 54 29.63 -37.39 3.53
C VAL A 54 29.36 -38.82 3.02
N LYS A 55 28.89 -38.95 1.77
CA LYS A 55 28.95 -40.20 1.01
C LYS A 55 30.04 -40.05 -0.03
N GLN A 56 31.20 -40.62 0.29
CA GLN A 56 32.28 -40.89 -0.65
C GLN A 56 31.76 -41.83 -1.74
N SER A 57 31.85 -41.40 -2.99
CA SER A 57 31.81 -42.27 -4.17
C SER A 57 33.24 -42.72 -4.50
N GLU A 58 33.43 -44.02 -4.60
CA GLU A 58 34.71 -44.73 -4.72
C GLU A 58 35.43 -44.56 -6.07
N SER A 59 36.77 -44.63 -5.99
CA SER A 59 37.77 -45.22 -6.92
C SER A 59 38.72 -44.26 -7.66
N PRO A 60 40.02 -44.63 -7.88
CA PRO A 60 40.90 -45.55 -7.14
C PRO A 60 42.25 -44.93 -6.68
N GLN A 61 42.76 -45.51 -5.59
CA GLN A 61 44.16 -45.66 -5.13
C GLN A 61 45.26 -44.73 -5.65
N GLY A 62 45.86 -43.99 -4.71
CA GLY A 62 47.17 -43.36 -4.86
C GLY A 62 47.67 -42.72 -3.56
N THR A 63 48.26 -43.56 -2.70
CA THR A 63 49.26 -43.27 -1.64
C THR A 63 48.93 -42.36 -0.45
N SER A 64 49.07 -42.99 0.72
CA SER A 64 49.22 -42.49 2.08
C SER A 64 50.20 -41.33 2.26
N SER A 65 49.83 -40.43 3.19
CA SER A 65 50.67 -39.60 4.06
C SER A 65 51.67 -38.63 3.44
N THR A 66 51.52 -37.33 3.75
CA THR A 66 52.44 -36.54 4.58
C THR A 66 51.98 -35.08 4.53
N ASP A 67 51.76 -34.46 5.70
CA ASP A 67 51.76 -33.00 5.85
C ASP A 67 53.09 -32.45 5.32
N GLN A 68 53.10 -31.98 4.07
CA GLN A 68 54.19 -31.17 3.55
C GLN A 68 53.63 -29.85 3.03
N PHE A 69 54.17 -28.78 3.62
CA PHE A 69 53.98 -27.39 3.27
C PHE A 69 54.14 -27.16 1.75
N ASP A 70 53.00 -27.15 1.06
CA ASP A 70 52.37 -25.97 0.47
C ASP A 70 53.26 -24.86 -0.14
N ASP A 71 54.31 -25.21 -0.87
CA ASP A 71 55.08 -24.25 -1.69
C ASP A 71 55.05 -24.59 -3.19
N ASN A 72 53.93 -25.16 -3.67
CA ASN A 72 53.66 -25.16 -5.10
C ASN A 72 52.80 -23.93 -5.46
N PRO A 73 53.40 -22.81 -5.93
CA PRO A 73 52.67 -21.57 -6.20
C PRO A 73 51.58 -21.74 -7.26
N VAL A 74 51.65 -22.79 -8.09
CA VAL A 74 50.61 -23.12 -9.08
C VAL A 74 49.37 -23.70 -8.39
N LEU A 75 49.54 -24.55 -7.37
CA LEU A 75 48.44 -25.15 -6.63
C LEU A 75 47.71 -24.12 -5.75
N ALA A 76 48.46 -23.28 -5.04
CA ALA A 76 47.90 -22.19 -4.24
C ALA A 76 47.08 -21.20 -5.09
N LYS A 77 47.58 -20.83 -6.27
CA LYS A 77 46.83 -20.01 -7.26
C LYS A 77 45.55 -20.70 -7.72
N LYS A 78 45.59 -22.00 -8.00
CA LYS A 78 44.42 -22.79 -8.42
C LYS A 78 43.34 -22.85 -7.33
N ILE A 79 43.74 -23.05 -6.07
CA ILE A 79 42.80 -23.08 -4.92
C ILE A 79 42.17 -21.70 -4.74
N SER A 80 42.98 -20.63 -4.73
CA SER A 80 42.48 -19.25 -4.61
C SER A 80 41.52 -18.88 -5.76
N HIS A 81 41.86 -19.23 -7.01
CA HIS A 81 40.98 -19.05 -8.15
C HIS A 81 39.66 -19.82 -8.01
N ASN A 82 39.71 -21.07 -7.52
CA ASN A 82 38.50 -21.87 -7.30
C ASN A 82 37.59 -21.27 -6.21
N ALA A 83 38.20 -20.83 -5.10
CA ALA A 83 37.48 -20.16 -4.03
C ALA A 83 36.81 -18.86 -4.53
N SER A 84 37.57 -18.03 -5.24
CA SER A 84 37.05 -16.79 -5.85
C SER A 84 35.90 -17.08 -6.83
N GLU A 85 36.02 -18.10 -7.67
CA GLU A 85 34.96 -18.49 -8.61
C GLU A 85 33.73 -19.05 -7.90
N ARG A 86 33.91 -19.77 -6.78
CA ARG A 86 32.81 -20.23 -5.94
C ARG A 86 32.06 -19.04 -5.34
N ASP A 87 32.77 -18.05 -4.80
CA ASP A 87 32.17 -16.85 -4.22
C ASP A 87 31.46 -16.01 -5.28
N ARG A 88 32.03 -15.88 -6.48
CA ARG A 88 31.38 -15.22 -7.62
C ARG A 88 30.05 -15.90 -7.98
N ARG A 89 30.02 -17.23 -8.09
CA ARG A 89 28.78 -17.99 -8.37
C ARG A 89 27.76 -17.85 -7.25
N LYS A 90 28.21 -17.85 -6.00
CA LYS A 90 27.34 -17.61 -4.83
C LYS A 90 26.71 -16.22 -4.90
N LYS A 91 27.51 -15.17 -5.20
CA LYS A 91 27.01 -13.80 -5.36
C LYS A 91 25.96 -13.70 -6.46
N ILE A 92 26.19 -14.32 -7.61
CA ILE A 92 25.22 -14.35 -8.72
C ILE A 92 23.92 -15.06 -8.34
N ASN A 93 24.02 -16.23 -7.71
CA ASN A 93 22.83 -16.97 -7.27
C ASN A 93 22.04 -16.19 -6.22
N ASN A 94 22.71 -15.45 -5.34
CA ASN A 94 22.06 -14.56 -4.38
C ASN A 94 21.29 -13.45 -5.10
N MET A 95 21.90 -12.77 -6.09
CA MET A 95 21.20 -11.75 -6.87
C MET A 95 19.94 -12.29 -7.56
N TYR A 96 19.99 -13.48 -8.16
CA TYR A 96 18.80 -14.10 -8.76
C TYR A 96 17.73 -14.48 -7.73
N SER A 97 18.15 -14.85 -6.52
CA SER A 97 17.23 -15.16 -5.42
C SER A 97 16.52 -13.89 -4.93
N SER A 98 17.26 -12.79 -4.74
CA SER A 98 16.69 -11.48 -4.41
C SER A 98 15.73 -10.99 -5.49
N LEU A 99 16.14 -11.11 -6.77
CA LEU A 99 15.28 -10.71 -7.89
C LEU A 99 13.96 -11.48 -7.91
N ARG A 100 14.00 -12.80 -7.66
CA ARG A 100 12.79 -13.63 -7.56
C ARG A 100 11.91 -13.25 -6.38
N ALA A 101 12.48 -12.82 -5.26
CA ALA A 101 11.72 -12.41 -4.08
C ALA A 101 10.90 -11.14 -4.32
N LEU A 102 11.30 -10.29 -5.28
CA LEU A 102 10.59 -9.06 -5.66
C LEU A 102 9.43 -9.30 -6.64
N LEU A 103 9.34 -10.48 -7.24
CA LEU A 103 8.22 -10.83 -8.11
C LEU A 103 6.91 -11.01 -7.33
N PRO A 104 5.74 -10.86 -7.99
CA PRO A 104 4.43 -11.08 -7.38
C PRO A 104 4.30 -12.45 -6.69
N ALA A 105 3.47 -12.53 -5.64
CA ALA A 105 3.25 -13.75 -4.88
C ALA A 105 2.72 -14.93 -5.73
N THR A 106 2.04 -14.62 -6.84
CA THR A 106 1.58 -15.61 -7.83
C THR A 106 2.72 -16.42 -8.41
N ASP A 107 3.89 -15.81 -8.59
CA ASP A 107 5.06 -16.37 -9.27
C ASP A 107 5.98 -17.14 -8.31
N LYS A 108 5.84 -16.89 -7.00
CA LYS A 108 6.60 -17.57 -5.93
C LYS A 108 6.15 -19.01 -5.68
N ARG A 109 4.98 -19.41 -6.19
CA ARG A 109 4.40 -20.75 -5.96
C ARG A 109 5.12 -21.88 -6.72
N LYS A 110 6.00 -21.54 -7.67
CA LYS A 110 6.79 -22.51 -8.44
C LYS A 110 8.28 -22.18 -8.29
N LYS A 111 9.12 -23.20 -8.15
CA LYS A 111 10.58 -23.03 -8.20
C LYS A 111 10.98 -22.64 -9.62
N LEU A 112 11.02 -21.32 -9.89
CA LEU A 112 11.40 -20.81 -11.20
C LEU A 112 12.86 -21.18 -11.50
N SER A 113 13.19 -21.40 -12.77
CA SER A 113 14.58 -21.45 -13.22
C SER A 113 15.13 -20.01 -13.35
N ILE A 114 16.44 -19.85 -13.50
CA ILE A 114 17.04 -18.51 -13.73
C ILE A 114 16.46 -17.87 -15.00
N PRO A 115 16.39 -18.54 -16.17
CA PRO A 115 15.80 -17.96 -17.38
C PRO A 115 14.33 -17.57 -17.18
N MET A 116 13.56 -18.38 -16.46
CA MET A 116 12.15 -18.09 -16.20
C MET A 116 11.98 -16.88 -15.27
N THR A 117 12.84 -16.75 -14.24
CA THR A 117 12.86 -15.54 -13.40
C THR A 117 13.09 -14.30 -14.26
N VAL A 118 14.12 -14.33 -15.12
CA VAL A 118 14.47 -13.18 -15.97
C VAL A 118 13.34 -12.85 -16.95
N GLY A 119 12.76 -13.86 -17.61
CA GLY A 119 11.62 -13.66 -18.52
C GLY A 119 10.44 -12.98 -17.81
N ARG A 120 10.07 -13.46 -16.63
CA ARG A 120 8.98 -12.86 -15.85
C ARG A 120 9.30 -11.42 -15.40
N VAL A 121 10.53 -11.12 -15.02
CA VAL A 121 10.96 -9.77 -14.66
C VAL A 121 10.84 -8.80 -15.83
N LEU A 122 11.22 -9.25 -17.03
CA LEU A 122 11.11 -8.43 -18.25
C LEU A 122 9.66 -8.07 -18.59
N GLU A 123 8.71 -8.93 -18.24
CA GLU A 123 7.27 -8.63 -18.35
C GLU A 123 6.78 -7.74 -17.18
N TYR A 124 7.29 -7.96 -15.97
CA TYR A 124 6.77 -7.29 -14.77
C TYR A 124 7.17 -5.82 -14.65
N ILE A 125 8.39 -5.45 -15.07
CA ILE A 125 8.84 -4.05 -15.06
C ILE A 125 7.90 -3.13 -15.85
N PRO A 126 7.56 -3.42 -17.13
CA PRO A 126 6.63 -2.56 -17.88
C PRO A 126 5.19 -2.61 -17.34
N GLU A 127 4.74 -3.74 -16.78
CA GLU A 127 3.46 -3.82 -16.07
C GLU A 127 3.40 -2.80 -14.91
N LEU A 128 4.45 -2.75 -14.09
CA LEU A 128 4.56 -1.81 -12.97
C LEU A 128 4.63 -0.36 -13.43
N GLN A 129 5.41 -0.06 -14.47
CA GLN A 129 5.51 1.30 -15.03
C GLN A 129 4.14 1.82 -15.47
N LYS A 130 3.37 0.99 -16.19
CA LYS A 130 2.01 1.32 -16.62
C LYS A 130 1.06 1.55 -15.45
N GLU A 131 1.20 0.78 -14.37
CA GLU A 131 0.39 0.97 -13.17
C GLU A 131 0.69 2.31 -12.48
N VAL A 132 1.97 2.68 -12.37
CA VAL A 132 2.40 3.97 -11.80
C VAL A 132 1.84 5.14 -12.62
N GLU A 133 1.94 5.09 -13.95
CA GLU A 133 1.37 6.11 -14.84
C GLU A 133 -0.14 6.25 -14.64
N LYS A 134 -0.87 5.13 -14.64
CA LYS A 134 -2.32 5.10 -14.43
C LYS A 134 -2.71 5.71 -13.07
N LEU A 135 -1.98 5.37 -12.01
CA LEU A 135 -2.24 5.92 -10.67
C LEU A 135 -1.93 7.41 -10.59
N THR A 136 -0.85 7.85 -11.25
CA THR A 136 -0.45 9.26 -11.34
C THR A 136 -1.51 10.08 -12.07
N HIS A 137 -1.97 9.61 -13.23
CA HIS A 137 -3.04 10.25 -13.97
C HIS A 137 -4.35 10.34 -13.17
N LYS A 138 -4.72 9.26 -12.47
CA LYS A 138 -5.89 9.29 -11.57
C LYS A 138 -5.74 10.34 -10.47
N LYS A 139 -4.57 10.43 -9.84
CA LYS A 139 -4.28 11.43 -8.81
C LYS A 139 -4.45 12.85 -9.37
N GLU A 140 -3.89 13.14 -10.54
CA GLU A 140 -4.03 14.44 -11.21
C GLU A 140 -5.49 14.78 -11.49
N VAL A 141 -6.25 13.85 -12.06
CA VAL A 141 -7.69 14.04 -12.34
C VAL A 141 -8.46 14.35 -11.05
N PHE A 142 -8.18 13.65 -9.95
CA PHE A 142 -8.82 13.95 -8.66
C PHE A 142 -8.43 15.33 -8.13
N LEU A 143 -7.16 15.71 -8.22
CA LEU A 143 -6.69 17.03 -7.80
C LEU A 143 -7.34 18.15 -8.63
N SER A 144 -7.44 17.99 -9.95
CA SER A 144 -8.12 18.97 -10.82
C SER A 144 -9.62 19.11 -10.52
N LYS A 145 -10.30 17.99 -10.21
CA LYS A 145 -11.71 18.05 -9.79
C LYS A 145 -11.87 18.77 -8.45
N MET A 146 -10.97 18.52 -7.51
CA MET A 146 -11.00 19.13 -6.19
C MET A 146 -10.68 20.63 -6.25
N SER A 147 -9.72 21.04 -7.09
CA SER A 147 -9.42 22.45 -7.31
C SER A 147 -10.54 23.17 -8.04
N ALA A 148 -11.24 22.53 -8.99
CA ALA A 148 -12.43 23.10 -9.63
C ALA A 148 -13.57 23.34 -8.62
N LEU A 149 -13.76 22.43 -7.66
CA LEU A 149 -14.74 22.60 -6.57
C LEU A 149 -14.34 23.72 -5.59
N GLN A 150 -13.04 23.94 -5.38
CA GLN A 150 -12.53 24.96 -4.46
C GLN A 150 -12.39 26.35 -5.13
N GLY A 151 -12.15 26.40 -6.43
CA GLY A 151 -12.09 27.60 -7.25
C GLY A 151 -13.47 28.19 -7.60
N ASN A 152 -14.53 27.38 -7.64
CA ASN A 152 -15.91 27.82 -7.87
C ASN A 152 -16.63 28.34 -6.61
N ALA A 153 -15.89 28.67 -5.54
CA ALA A 153 -16.44 29.41 -4.40
C ALA A 153 -16.64 30.92 -4.70
N GLY A 154 -16.10 31.40 -5.82
CA GLY A 154 -16.39 32.73 -6.37
C GLY A 154 -17.05 32.59 -7.73
N GLU A 155 -18.31 33.00 -7.84
CA GLU A 155 -18.98 33.33 -9.10
C GLU A 155 -19.36 32.16 -10.04
N PHE A 156 -20.62 31.68 -9.96
CA PHE A 156 -21.68 31.97 -10.95
C PHE A 156 -22.94 31.08 -10.74
N ILE A 157 -24.02 31.76 -10.34
CA ILE A 157 -25.40 31.72 -10.87
C ILE A 157 -26.16 30.36 -10.90
N GLN A 158 -27.05 30.23 -9.91
CA GLN A 158 -28.52 30.10 -10.10
C GLN A 158 -29.01 29.37 -11.35
N GLU A 159 -29.36 28.09 -11.20
CA GLU A 159 -30.58 27.58 -11.83
C GLU A 159 -31.47 26.89 -10.80
N GLN A 160 -32.74 27.24 -10.89
CA GLN A 160 -33.82 26.93 -9.97
C GLN A 160 -34.07 25.42 -9.88
N ARG A 161 -34.07 24.91 -8.65
CA ARG A 161 -35.27 24.23 -8.14
C ARG A 161 -35.63 24.83 -6.81
N GLN A 162 -36.57 25.78 -6.87
CA GLN A 162 -37.28 26.27 -5.71
C GLN A 162 -37.98 25.08 -5.05
N ASN A 163 -37.54 24.71 -3.85
CA ASN A 163 -38.47 24.39 -2.78
C ASN A 163 -38.06 25.23 -1.58
N LYS A 164 -39.05 26.00 -1.14
CA LYS A 164 -38.95 27.17 -0.28
C LYS A 164 -39.05 26.69 1.17
N SER A 165 -38.00 26.84 1.97
CA SER A 165 -38.16 27.09 3.41
C SER A 165 -36.87 27.60 4.08
N ILE A 166 -36.89 28.91 4.35
CA ILE A 166 -36.47 29.54 5.62
C ILE A 166 -34.97 29.51 6.00
N THR A 167 -34.42 30.73 6.02
CA THR A 167 -33.23 31.25 6.73
C THR A 167 -31.84 30.79 6.29
N LYS A 168 -31.13 31.75 5.70
CA LYS A 168 -29.67 31.88 5.69
C LYS A 168 -29.14 31.76 7.13
N ASP A 169 -28.12 30.90 7.31
CA ASP A 169 -27.18 30.77 8.46
C ASP A 169 -26.97 29.32 8.97
N THR A 170 -26.97 28.31 8.10
CA THR A 170 -26.64 26.92 8.49
C THR A 170 -25.67 26.37 7.45
N THR A 171 -24.43 26.01 7.78
CA THR A 171 -24.14 24.66 8.30
C THR A 171 -22.64 24.54 8.62
N SER A 172 -22.22 24.83 9.86
CA SER A 172 -20.92 24.31 10.35
C SER A 172 -20.99 22.80 10.64
N CYS A 173 -22.21 22.25 10.68
CA CYS A 173 -22.52 20.85 10.90
C CYS A 173 -23.51 20.31 9.85
N SER A 174 -23.29 19.08 9.38
CA SER A 174 -24.20 18.35 8.49
C SER A 174 -24.37 16.92 9.01
N ILE A 175 -25.60 16.44 8.99
CA ILE A 175 -25.98 15.11 9.46
C ILE A 175 -26.59 14.35 8.29
N SER A 176 -26.15 13.11 8.09
CA SER A 176 -26.77 12.18 7.16
C SER A 176 -27.06 10.87 7.86
N THR A 177 -28.15 10.21 7.48
CA THR A 177 -28.52 8.92 8.04
C THR A 177 -28.72 7.93 6.90
N ASN A 178 -28.08 6.77 7.02
CA ASN A 178 -28.10 5.71 6.02
C ASN A 178 -28.67 4.43 6.63
N LYS A 179 -29.71 3.87 6.02
CA LYS A 179 -30.25 2.55 6.41
C LYS A 179 -29.31 1.45 5.93
N LEU A 180 -28.84 0.59 6.83
CA LEU A 180 -27.96 -0.54 6.52
C LEU A 180 -28.75 -1.86 6.40
N GLY A 181 -29.84 -1.98 7.16
CA GLY A 181 -30.76 -3.11 7.13
C GLY A 181 -32.11 -2.71 7.74
N ASP A 182 -33.02 -3.66 7.94
CA ASP A 182 -34.35 -3.34 8.45
C ASP A 182 -34.36 -2.75 9.87
N LYS A 183 -33.36 -3.11 10.67
CA LYS A 183 -33.18 -2.65 12.05
C LYS A 183 -31.85 -1.95 12.29
N GLU A 184 -31.02 -1.80 11.25
CA GLU A 184 -29.68 -1.22 11.36
C GLU A 184 -29.58 0.06 10.54
N MET A 185 -28.95 1.08 11.13
CA MET A 185 -28.64 2.32 10.44
C MET A 185 -27.32 2.93 10.93
N VAL A 186 -26.75 3.80 10.09
CA VAL A 186 -25.57 4.57 10.43
C VAL A 186 -25.89 6.05 10.29
N ILE A 187 -25.65 6.81 11.35
CA ILE A 187 -25.70 8.27 11.33
C ILE A 187 -24.28 8.79 11.17
N GLN A 188 -24.07 9.65 10.18
CA GLN A 188 -22.82 10.36 9.98
C GLN A 188 -23.03 11.84 10.27
N VAL A 189 -22.34 12.34 11.29
CA VAL A 189 -22.32 13.75 11.69
C VAL A 189 -20.98 14.34 11.28
N SER A 190 -21.00 15.48 10.60
CA SER A 190 -19.79 16.16 10.12
C SER A 190 -19.79 17.62 10.53
N THR A 191 -18.83 18.01 11.37
CA THR A 191 -18.80 19.32 12.02
C THR A 191 -17.39 19.93 12.01
N PHE A 192 -17.29 21.25 11.87
CA PHE A 192 -16.05 21.99 12.12
C PHE A 192 -15.86 22.39 13.59
N GLU A 193 -16.94 22.33 14.36
CA GLU A 193 -16.97 22.74 15.77
C GLU A 193 -16.96 21.53 16.70
N ARG A 194 -16.45 21.71 17.93
CA ARG A 194 -16.51 20.67 18.96
C ARG A 194 -17.95 20.49 19.44
N ILE A 195 -18.51 19.32 19.17
CA ILE A 195 -19.84 18.92 19.66
C ILE A 195 -19.71 17.96 20.84
N SER A 196 -20.71 17.96 21.70
CA SER A 196 -20.81 17.00 22.80
C SER A 196 -21.41 15.70 22.27
N ILE A 197 -20.55 14.76 21.85
CA ILE A 197 -21.01 13.47 21.29
C ILE A 197 -21.84 12.69 22.32
N SER A 198 -21.53 12.82 23.61
CA SER A 198 -22.26 12.17 24.70
C SER A 198 -23.74 12.59 24.75
N GLU A 199 -24.05 13.86 24.50
CA GLU A 199 -25.44 14.35 24.42
C GLU A 199 -26.18 13.80 23.19
N VAL A 200 -25.47 13.69 22.06
CA VAL A 200 -26.02 13.08 20.85
C VAL A 200 -26.36 11.62 21.08
N LEU A 201 -25.46 10.86 21.71
CA LEU A 201 -25.70 9.45 22.05
C LEU A 201 -26.87 9.29 23.03
N LEU A 202 -26.93 10.12 24.07
CA LEU A 202 -28.04 10.11 25.04
C LEU A 202 -29.39 10.42 24.37
N LEU A 203 -29.41 11.38 23.44
CA LEU A 203 -30.60 11.70 22.66
C LEU A 203 -31.03 10.50 21.80
N LEU A 204 -30.10 9.79 21.18
CA LEU A 204 -30.40 8.60 20.39
C LEU A 204 -30.96 7.46 21.25
N GLU A 205 -30.35 7.18 22.39
CA GLU A 205 -30.86 6.19 23.35
C GLU A 205 -32.26 6.55 23.86
N LYS A 206 -32.51 7.82 24.18
CA LYS A 206 -33.84 8.31 24.59
C LYS A 206 -34.91 8.14 23.50
N ASN A 207 -34.52 8.19 22.23
CA ASN A 207 -35.40 7.94 21.10
C ASN A 207 -35.59 6.44 20.78
N GLY A 208 -35.05 5.54 21.61
CA GLY A 208 -35.21 4.10 21.47
C GLY A 208 -34.19 3.43 20.53
N TYR A 209 -33.09 4.12 20.21
CA TYR A 209 -32.01 3.54 19.42
C TYR A 209 -30.94 2.94 20.33
N LEU A 210 -30.53 1.71 20.05
CA LEU A 210 -29.38 1.08 20.69
C LEU A 210 -28.12 1.46 19.93
N VAL A 211 -27.15 2.08 20.60
CA VAL A 211 -25.84 2.38 20.01
C VAL A 211 -24.99 1.12 20.01
N ILE A 212 -24.58 0.67 18.82
CA ILE A 212 -23.68 -0.48 18.65
C ILE A 212 -22.23 -0.03 18.70
N ASP A 213 -21.89 0.96 17.88
CA ASP A 213 -20.51 1.43 17.71
C ASP A 213 -20.48 2.92 17.38
N VAL A 214 -19.40 3.58 17.79
CA VAL A 214 -19.15 4.99 17.53
C VAL A 214 -17.70 5.17 17.15
N SER A 215 -17.46 5.71 15.96
CA SER A 215 -16.13 6.08 15.49
C SER A 215 -16.06 7.57 15.17
N SER A 216 -14.86 8.14 15.30
CA SER A 216 -14.60 9.52 14.90
C SER A 216 -13.27 9.67 14.19
N PHE A 217 -13.20 10.55 13.20
CA PHE A 217 -11.94 10.95 12.59
C PHE A 217 -11.97 12.43 12.19
N GLN A 218 -10.80 13.07 12.16
CA GLN A 218 -10.64 14.42 11.66
C GLN A 218 -10.05 14.39 10.25
N SER A 219 -10.67 15.09 9.33
CA SER A 219 -10.13 15.30 7.98
C SER A 219 -8.99 16.32 8.00
N PHE A 220 -8.16 16.30 6.95
CA PHE A 220 -7.08 17.28 6.76
C PHE A 220 -7.58 18.74 6.77
N GLY A 221 -8.85 18.98 6.41
CA GLY A 221 -9.48 20.30 6.47
C GLY A 221 -10.02 20.71 7.85
N GLY A 222 -9.64 20.01 8.92
CA GLY A 222 -10.08 20.31 10.29
C GLY A 222 -11.51 19.88 10.63
N ARG A 223 -12.28 19.41 9.65
CA ARG A 223 -13.65 18.90 9.87
C ARG A 223 -13.60 17.53 10.56
N THR A 224 -14.35 17.39 11.64
CA THR A 224 -14.51 16.15 12.40
C THR A 224 -15.75 15.40 11.93
N PHE A 225 -15.60 14.10 11.73
CA PHE A 225 -16.67 13.19 11.35
C PHE A 225 -16.90 12.21 12.49
N TYR A 226 -18.17 11.97 12.81
CA TYR A 226 -18.62 10.95 13.73
C TYR A 226 -19.51 9.98 12.96
N ASN A 227 -19.22 8.68 13.04
CA ASN A 227 -20.09 7.64 12.53
C ASN A 227 -20.67 6.88 13.73
N ILE A 228 -21.99 6.85 13.81
CA ILE A 228 -22.73 6.23 14.90
C ILE A 228 -23.55 5.09 14.29
N HIS A 229 -23.18 3.86 14.64
CA HIS A 229 -23.91 2.66 14.24
C HIS A 229 -25.00 2.35 15.25
N LEU A 230 -26.24 2.25 14.77
CA LEU A 230 -27.42 2.13 15.60
C LEU A 230 -28.25 0.91 15.21
N TRP A 231 -28.87 0.32 16.22
CA TRP A 231 -29.89 -0.70 16.10
C TRP A 231 -31.25 -0.19 16.59
N THR A 232 -32.33 -0.58 15.93
CA THR A 232 -33.70 -0.27 16.34
C THR A 232 -34.36 -1.53 16.89
N GLU A 233 -34.80 -1.49 18.15
CA GLU A 233 -35.52 -2.61 18.75
C GLU A 233 -36.98 -2.60 18.27
N GLY A 234 -37.23 -3.27 17.14
CA GLY A 234 -38.59 -3.42 16.62
C GLY A 234 -39.39 -4.45 17.40
N THR A 235 -40.34 -4.01 18.23
CA THR A 235 -41.56 -4.78 18.51
C THR A 235 -42.35 -4.89 17.20
N GLN A 236 -42.97 -6.04 16.94
CA GLN A 236 -43.58 -6.39 15.65
C GLN A 236 -44.43 -5.27 15.03
N GLY A 237 -43.97 -4.74 13.90
CA GLY A 237 -44.67 -3.72 13.12
C GLY A 237 -43.66 -2.81 12.43
N SER A 238 -43.84 -2.60 11.12
CA SER A 238 -42.95 -1.80 10.27
C SER A 238 -42.80 -0.35 10.79
N TYR A 239 -41.84 -0.09 11.66
CA TYR A 239 -41.40 1.27 11.99
C TYR A 239 -40.67 1.84 10.78
N ASN A 240 -41.37 2.63 9.99
CA ASN A 240 -40.73 3.50 9.02
C ASN A 240 -40.04 4.60 9.84
N VAL A 241 -38.77 4.39 10.19
CA VAL A 241 -37.98 5.43 10.87
C VAL A 241 -37.95 6.63 9.94
N ASN A 242 -38.60 7.72 10.37
CA ASN A 242 -38.58 8.96 9.63
C ASN A 242 -37.20 9.61 9.82
N PHE A 243 -36.29 9.32 8.90
CA PHE A 243 -34.92 9.81 8.94
C PHE A 243 -34.85 11.33 8.86
N GLU A 244 -35.79 11.97 8.16
CA GLU A 244 -35.86 13.44 8.10
C GLU A 244 -36.09 14.03 9.50
N LYS A 245 -37.07 13.50 10.24
CA LYS A 245 -37.41 13.94 11.60
C LYS A 245 -36.25 13.69 12.57
N LEU A 246 -35.56 12.56 12.45
CA LEU A 246 -34.38 12.27 13.28
C LEU A 246 -33.26 13.28 13.01
N ASN A 247 -32.97 13.53 11.74
CA ASN A 247 -31.94 14.50 11.34
C ASN A 247 -32.30 15.91 11.82
N GLU A 248 -33.57 16.33 11.73
CA GLU A 248 -34.03 17.63 12.24
C GLU A 248 -33.83 17.78 13.75
N VAL A 249 -34.19 16.75 14.52
CA VAL A 249 -34.03 16.76 15.99
C VAL A 249 -32.55 16.82 16.38
N LEU A 250 -31.72 16.03 15.72
CA LEU A 250 -30.27 16.04 15.95
C LEU A 250 -29.65 17.39 15.57
N LEU A 251 -30.02 17.94 14.42
CA LEU A 251 -29.51 19.24 13.98
C LEU A 251 -29.90 20.36 14.94
N SER A 252 -31.15 20.35 15.41
CA SER A 252 -31.65 21.31 16.42
C SER A 252 -30.87 21.20 17.73
N SER A 253 -30.59 19.98 18.20
CA SER A 253 -29.81 19.76 19.42
C SER A 253 -28.37 20.26 19.29
N LEU A 254 -27.72 20.03 18.14
CA LEU A 254 -26.38 20.54 17.89
C LEU A 254 -26.33 22.07 17.81
N GLN A 255 -27.37 22.69 17.23
CA GLN A 255 -27.48 24.15 17.19
C GLN A 255 -27.66 24.75 18.59
N GLU A 256 -28.45 24.09 19.46
CA GLU A 256 -28.59 24.51 20.86
C GLU A 256 -27.27 24.40 21.63
N GLN A 257 -26.50 23.33 21.43
CA GLN A 257 -25.17 23.18 22.03
C GLN A 257 -24.24 24.34 21.63
N LYS A 258 -24.25 24.70 20.34
CA LYS A 258 -23.48 25.83 19.83
C LYS A 258 -23.87 27.15 20.50
N GLN A 259 -25.18 27.42 20.63
CA GLN A 259 -25.66 28.63 21.29
C GLN A 259 -25.23 28.70 22.77
N LYS A 260 -25.30 27.58 23.49
CA LYS A 260 -24.84 27.50 24.90
C LYS A 260 -23.34 27.76 25.02
N GLN A 261 -22.52 27.20 24.12
CA GLN A 261 -21.08 27.45 24.11
C GLN A 261 -20.76 28.94 23.85
N MET A 262 -21.45 29.55 22.88
CA MET A 262 -21.26 30.97 22.55
C MET A 262 -21.68 31.88 23.71
N GLN A 263 -22.78 31.58 24.40
CA GLN A 263 -23.20 32.33 25.59
C GLN A 263 -22.16 32.20 26.72
N MET A 264 -21.65 31.00 26.96
CA MET A 264 -20.62 30.77 28.00
C MET A 264 -19.33 31.56 27.74
N GLN A 265 -18.93 31.71 26.47
CA GLN A 265 -17.75 32.49 26.07
C GLN A 265 -17.95 34.01 26.18
N MET A 266 -19.20 34.49 26.13
CA MET A 266 -19.51 35.93 26.23
C MET A 266 -19.57 36.44 27.68
N TYR A 267 -19.75 35.54 28.66
CA TYR A 267 -19.89 35.88 30.09
C TYR A 267 -18.71 35.40 30.95
N SER A 268 -17.62 34.94 30.32
CA SER A 268 -16.40 34.47 30.98
C SER A 268 -15.23 35.41 30.71
#